data_AF-A0A7V6BEZ2-F1
#
_entry.id   AF-A0A7V6BEZ2-F1
#
_cell.length_a   1.000
_cell.length_b   1.000
_cell.length_c   1.000
_cell.angle_alpha   90.00
_cell.angle_beta   90.00
_cell.angle_gamma   90.00
#
_symmetry.space_group_name_H-M   'P 1'
#
loop_
_entity.id
_entity.type
_entity.pdbx_description
1 polymer ?
#
loop_
_entity_poly.entity_id
_entity_poly.type
_entity_poly.pdbx_seq_one_letter_code
_entity_poly.pdbx_strand_id
1 'polypeptide(L)'
;MTSALSVNGNILNELVLSMQNNGLNGFELNLPTNSVLWSVTVADRAVTVKNKNNVLIIPLIGASSRGQAFEVHIVYSAQIKFPHQKGFVELISPAFNLPFKDALWTIYLPAGWAYDKFSGTMTLASVGVTSKSKSKTEGLFSEAQYYLEQYSIKSAFETKMKKDISIARKSLEAGDFKNAVDTFSQVQSQAIKAKDQEQLKIIGSQIRKIQSSNLLAAQEEFASKGSNLSVSEEAESPFLQRDLQVAEQQLDKLQQAQQISEVSIRPLKVTIPKAGVPVQFVRSMQPEVKKPLIVKFLATENTSPRWGQRILIVVASFVILFIVATVLLRSSEHKTKSDRE
;
A
#
# COMPACT_ATOMS: atom_id res chain seq x y z
N MET A 1 5.68 0.78 6.92
CA MET A 1 5.55 1.77 5.82
C MET A 1 6.57 1.45 4.75
N THR A 2 6.18 1.62 3.49
CA THR A 2 7.02 1.39 2.32
C THR A 2 6.92 2.60 1.40
N SER A 3 8.06 3.08 0.89
CA SER A 3 8.11 4.19 -0.06
C SER A 3 8.98 3.85 -1.24
N ALA A 4 8.55 4.19 -2.45
CA ALA A 4 9.39 4.14 -3.65
C ALA A 4 9.63 5.55 -4.16
N LEU A 5 10.90 5.96 -4.22
CA LEU A 5 11.33 7.28 -4.68
C LEU A 5 11.87 7.18 -6.10
N SER A 6 11.46 8.10 -6.96
CA SER A 6 12.00 8.28 -8.31
C SER A 6 13.01 9.42 -8.38
N VAL A 7 13.87 9.41 -9.41
CA VAL A 7 14.81 10.52 -9.70
C VAL A 7 14.11 11.84 -9.96
N ASN A 8 12.85 11.82 -10.39
CA ASN A 8 12.02 13.01 -10.63
C ASN A 8 11.43 13.58 -9.33
N GLY A 9 11.73 12.97 -8.18
CA GLY A 9 11.20 13.40 -6.87
C GLY A 9 9.76 12.97 -6.59
N ASN A 10 9.15 12.17 -7.47
CA ASN A 10 7.87 11.54 -7.17
C ASN A 10 8.08 10.36 -6.21
N ILE A 11 7.22 10.27 -5.21
CA ILE A 11 7.22 9.20 -4.20
C ILE A 11 5.85 8.54 -4.20
N LEU A 12 5.83 7.21 -4.26
CA LEU A 12 4.65 6.41 -3.94
C LEU A 12 4.83 5.79 -2.55
N ASN A 13 3.84 5.97 -1.69
CA ASN A 13 3.87 5.54 -0.30
C ASN A 13 2.73 4.58 0.01
N GLU A 14 3.06 3.55 0.79
CA GLU A 14 2.14 2.58 1.34
C GLU A 14 2.37 2.50 2.84
N LEU A 15 1.30 2.73 3.58
CA LEU A 15 1.31 2.70 5.02
C LEU A 15 0.32 1.63 5.48
N VAL A 16 0.84 0.67 6.24
CA VAL A 16 0.05 -0.36 6.91
C VAL A 16 0.20 -0.12 8.41
N LEU A 17 -0.93 0.06 9.10
CA LEU A 17 -1.01 0.25 10.53
C LEU A 17 -1.81 -0.90 11.13
N SER A 18 -1.24 -1.59 12.13
CA SER A 18 -2.00 -2.52 12.96
C SER A 18 -2.52 -1.76 14.18
N MET A 19 -3.85 -1.71 14.33
CA MET A 19 -4.54 -0.91 15.33
C MET A 19 -5.48 -1.77 16.16
N GLN A 20 -5.62 -1.46 17.44
CA GLN A 20 -6.65 -2.04 18.30
C GLN A 20 -7.67 -0.94 18.62
N ASN A 21 -8.98 -1.24 18.50
CA ASN A 21 -10.00 -0.24 18.74
C ASN A 21 -10.23 -0.07 20.25
N ASN A 22 -9.81 1.08 20.78
CA ASN A 22 -10.02 1.47 22.16
C ASN A 22 -11.23 2.43 22.32
N GLY A 23 -12.20 2.37 21.40
CA GLY A 23 -13.40 3.22 21.40
C GLY A 23 -13.27 4.51 20.57
N LEU A 24 -12.32 4.56 19.63
CA LEU A 24 -12.16 5.72 18.74
C LEU A 24 -13.07 5.59 17.52
N ASN A 25 -13.86 6.63 17.26
CA ASN A 25 -14.77 6.68 16.11
C ASN A 25 -14.07 7.15 14.82
N GLY A 26 -12.91 7.78 14.93
CA GLY A 26 -12.15 8.30 13.80
C GLY A 26 -10.66 8.44 14.08
N PHE A 27 -9.87 8.21 13.05
CA PHE A 27 -8.42 8.34 13.04
C PHE A 27 -8.04 9.59 12.24
N GLU A 28 -7.25 10.49 12.85
CA GLU A 28 -6.78 11.71 12.18
C GLU A 28 -5.40 11.47 11.57
N LEU A 29 -5.27 11.84 10.29
CA LEU A 29 -4.09 11.67 9.47
C LEU A 29 -3.75 13.00 8.79
N ASN A 30 -2.52 13.48 8.98
CA ASN A 30 -1.98 14.63 8.26
C ASN A 30 -0.94 14.13 7.26
N LEU A 31 -1.21 14.31 5.97
CA LEU A 31 -0.24 13.97 4.93
C LEU A 31 0.83 15.06 4.81
N PRO A 32 2.05 14.72 4.36
CA PRO A 32 3.06 15.69 3.99
C PRO A 32 2.55 16.68 2.94
N THR A 33 3.15 17.87 2.86
CA THR A 33 2.84 18.84 1.80
C THR A 33 3.03 18.25 0.41
N ASN A 34 2.24 18.67 -0.58
CA ASN A 34 2.25 18.15 -1.95
C ASN A 34 1.97 16.65 -2.04
N SER A 35 1.09 16.14 -1.18
CA SER A 35 0.65 14.74 -1.21
C SER A 35 -0.78 14.61 -1.73
N VAL A 36 -1.05 13.50 -2.41
CA VAL A 36 -2.39 13.13 -2.89
C VAL A 36 -2.73 11.75 -2.36
N LEU A 37 -3.82 11.67 -1.59
CA LEU A 37 -4.38 10.42 -1.11
C LEU A 37 -5.01 9.64 -2.28
N TRP A 38 -4.66 8.35 -2.42
CA TRP A 38 -5.19 7.50 -3.48
C TRP A 38 -6.20 6.47 -2.98
N SER A 39 -5.91 5.82 -1.85
CA SER A 39 -6.77 4.77 -1.31
C SER A 39 -6.60 4.67 0.20
N VAL A 40 -7.70 4.37 0.89
CA VAL A 40 -7.71 4.00 2.31
C VAL A 40 -8.65 2.82 2.49
N THR A 41 -8.15 1.78 3.14
CA THR A 41 -8.97 0.67 3.60
C THR A 41 -8.80 0.46 5.11
N VAL A 42 -9.88 0.05 5.75
CA VAL A 42 -9.94 -0.28 7.18
C VAL A 42 -10.53 -1.68 7.28
N ALA A 43 -9.81 -2.63 7.88
CA ALA A 43 -10.21 -4.03 7.93
C ALA A 43 -10.58 -4.61 6.54
N ASP A 44 -9.76 -4.29 5.53
CA ASP A 44 -9.95 -4.61 4.10
C ASP A 44 -11.18 -3.98 3.42
N ARG A 45 -11.86 -3.03 4.06
CA ARG A 45 -13.00 -2.31 3.47
C ARG A 45 -12.57 -0.92 3.06
N ALA A 46 -12.86 -0.54 1.81
CA ALA A 46 -12.64 0.83 1.38
C ALA A 46 -13.55 1.77 2.18
N VAL A 47 -13.01 2.90 2.64
CA VAL A 47 -13.75 3.86 3.45
C VAL A 47 -13.71 5.25 2.82
N THR A 48 -14.80 5.99 3.00
CA THR A 48 -14.83 7.40 2.59
C THR A 48 -14.12 8.23 3.63
N VAL A 49 -13.05 8.90 3.20
CA VAL A 49 -12.25 9.78 4.06
C VAL A 49 -12.83 11.18 4.04
N LYS A 50 -13.04 11.77 5.22
CA LYS A 50 -13.46 13.17 5.33
C LYS A 50 -12.22 14.06 5.42
N ASN A 51 -12.12 15.09 4.59
CA ASN A 51 -11.06 16.09 4.70
C ASN A 51 -11.62 17.33 5.41
N LYS A 52 -11.02 17.68 6.55
CA LYS A 52 -11.35 18.90 7.31
C LYS A 52 -10.07 19.67 7.57
N ASN A 53 -9.92 20.84 6.95
CA ASN A 53 -8.77 21.73 7.16
C ASN A 53 -7.41 21.04 7.00
N ASN A 54 -7.24 20.24 5.92
CA ASN A 54 -6.01 19.48 5.64
C ASN A 54 -5.71 18.33 6.63
N VAL A 55 -6.70 17.97 7.46
CA VAL A 55 -6.71 16.78 8.31
C VAL A 55 -7.65 15.76 7.71
N LEU A 56 -7.15 14.57 7.42
CA LEU A 56 -7.93 13.46 6.92
C LEU A 56 -8.49 12.67 8.11
N ILE A 57 -9.80 12.52 8.16
CA ILE A 57 -10.51 11.76 9.20
C ILE A 57 -10.97 10.45 8.57
N ILE A 58 -10.36 9.37 9.00
CA ILE A 58 -10.64 8.00 8.56
C ILE A 58 -11.62 7.37 9.57
N PRO A 59 -12.84 6.99 9.17
CA PRO A 59 -13.79 6.36 10.08
C PRO A 59 -13.33 4.96 10.47
N LEU A 60 -13.42 4.64 11.77
CA LEU A 60 -13.06 3.31 12.30
C LEU A 60 -14.29 2.46 12.67
N ILE A 61 -15.49 2.95 12.38
CA ILE A 61 -16.77 2.37 12.80
C ILE A 61 -16.97 1.02 12.10
N GLY A 62 -17.21 -0.03 12.88
CA GLY A 62 -17.44 -1.40 12.38
C GLY A 62 -16.17 -2.23 12.18
N ALA A 63 -14.97 -1.67 12.34
CA ALA A 63 -13.70 -2.39 12.16
C ALA A 63 -13.34 -3.31 13.34
N SER A 64 -14.09 -3.27 14.44
CA SER A 64 -13.76 -4.01 15.66
C SER A 64 -14.99 -4.62 16.34
N SER A 65 -15.17 -5.92 16.16
CA SER A 65 -15.86 -6.74 17.15
C SER A 65 -14.85 -7.13 18.24
N ARG A 66 -14.99 -6.59 19.46
CA ARG A 66 -14.30 -7.04 20.70
C ARG A 66 -12.75 -7.00 20.71
N GLY A 67 -12.14 -5.82 20.64
CA GLY A 67 -10.71 -5.64 20.99
C GLY A 67 -9.69 -6.31 20.06
N GLN A 68 -10.13 -6.88 18.94
CA GLN A 68 -9.25 -7.50 17.95
C GLN A 68 -8.46 -6.41 17.19
N ALA A 69 -7.18 -6.70 16.92
CA ALA A 69 -6.37 -5.85 16.06
C ALA A 69 -6.87 -5.91 14.61
N PHE A 70 -6.96 -4.77 13.95
CA PHE A 70 -7.32 -4.62 12.54
C PHE A 70 -6.29 -3.77 11.83
N GLU A 71 -6.22 -3.91 10.51
CA GLU A 71 -5.29 -3.16 9.68
C GLU A 71 -5.95 -1.95 9.03
N VAL A 72 -5.23 -0.83 9.05
CA VAL A 72 -5.53 0.36 8.23
C VAL A 72 -4.45 0.46 7.17
N HIS A 73 -4.86 0.38 5.91
CA HIS A 73 -3.97 0.46 4.75
C HIS A 73 -4.23 1.75 4.00
N ILE A 74 -3.18 2.53 3.79
CA ILE A 74 -3.24 3.86 3.18
C ILE A 74 -2.21 3.92 2.05
N VAL A 75 -2.66 4.31 0.86
CA VAL A 75 -1.80 4.56 -0.30
C VAL A 75 -1.90 6.02 -0.68
N TYR A 76 -0.77 6.69 -0.81
CA TYR A 76 -0.70 8.08 -1.23
C TYR A 76 0.57 8.36 -2.02
N SER A 77 0.50 9.37 -2.89
CA SER A 77 1.67 9.91 -3.58
C SER A 77 2.13 11.21 -2.94
N ALA A 78 3.42 11.51 -3.06
CA ALA A 78 4.00 12.79 -2.64
C ALA A 78 5.05 13.24 -3.67
N GLN A 79 5.31 14.54 -3.71
CA GLN A 79 6.37 15.10 -4.55
C GLN A 79 7.37 15.88 -3.70
N ILE A 80 8.65 15.58 -3.89
CA ILE A 80 9.77 16.26 -3.25
C ILE A 80 10.74 16.81 -4.29
N LYS A 81 11.62 17.71 -3.85
CA LYS A 81 12.77 18.14 -4.65
C LYS A 81 13.87 17.09 -4.51
N PHE A 82 14.15 16.36 -5.57
CA PHE A 82 15.31 15.47 -5.64
C PHE A 82 16.47 16.23 -6.31
N PRO A 83 17.71 16.15 -5.79
CA PRO A 83 18.84 16.85 -6.38
C PRO A 83 19.17 16.28 -7.77
N HIS A 84 19.74 17.13 -8.64
CA HIS A 84 20.19 16.69 -9.97
C HIS A 84 21.57 16.03 -9.94
N GLN A 85 22.48 16.50 -9.07
CA GLN A 85 23.84 15.97 -8.95
C GLN A 85 24.20 15.59 -7.51
N LYS A 86 23.97 16.49 -6.56
CA LYS A 86 24.26 16.25 -5.15
C LYS A 86 23.38 17.10 -4.28
N GLY A 87 22.82 16.53 -3.22
CA GLY A 87 22.03 17.31 -2.27
C GLY A 87 21.40 16.45 -1.18
N PHE A 88 20.95 17.13 -0.13
CA PHE A 88 20.17 16.48 0.91
C PHE A 88 18.75 16.27 0.44
N VAL A 89 18.22 15.10 0.80
CA VAL A 89 16.84 14.70 0.59
C VAL A 89 16.23 14.48 1.96
N GLU A 90 15.03 15.02 2.16
CA GLU A 90 14.24 14.86 3.37
C GLU A 90 12.91 14.18 3.02
N LEU A 91 12.65 13.06 3.67
CA LEU A 91 11.41 12.30 3.58
C LEU A 91 10.67 12.43 4.90
N ILE A 92 9.39 12.80 4.82
CA ILE A 92 8.52 13.06 5.96
C ILE A 92 7.36 12.07 5.88
N SER A 93 7.13 11.31 6.95
CA SER A 93 5.96 10.43 7.04
C SER A 93 4.69 11.26 7.30
N PRO A 94 3.50 10.67 7.15
CA PRO A 94 2.30 11.28 7.69
C PRO A 94 2.38 11.39 9.21
N ALA A 95 1.68 12.37 9.77
CA ALA A 95 1.52 12.53 11.20
C ALA A 95 0.14 12.05 11.65
N PHE A 96 0.08 11.36 12.79
CA PHE A 96 -1.13 10.69 13.28
C PHE A 96 -1.53 11.22 14.66
N ASN A 97 -2.82 11.17 15.00
CA ASN A 97 -3.29 11.49 16.35
C ASN A 97 -3.12 10.36 17.38
N LEU A 98 -2.33 9.32 17.08
CA LEU A 98 -2.10 8.18 17.97
C LEU A 98 -0.61 7.90 18.14
N PRO A 99 -0.19 7.46 19.35
CA PRO A 99 1.16 6.96 19.56
C PRO A 99 1.32 5.61 18.83
N PHE A 100 2.54 5.30 18.42
CA PHE A 100 2.85 4.03 17.77
C PHE A 100 4.14 3.40 18.31
N LYS A 101 4.21 2.08 18.17
CA LYS A 101 5.36 1.24 18.52
C LYS A 101 5.84 0.53 17.27
N ASP A 102 7.11 0.15 17.26
CA ASP A 102 7.73 -0.71 16.26
C ASP A 102 7.52 -0.23 14.82
N ALA A 103 7.79 1.06 14.59
CA ALA A 103 7.72 1.62 13.25
C ALA A 103 8.87 1.13 12.39
N LEU A 104 8.52 0.53 11.25
CA LEU A 104 9.45 0.14 10.20
C LEU A 104 9.13 0.93 8.92
N TRP A 105 10.15 1.55 8.35
CA TRP A 105 10.07 2.26 7.08
C TRP A 105 11.10 1.70 6.10
N THR A 106 10.62 1.03 5.04
CA THR A 106 11.45 0.61 3.92
C THR A 106 11.34 1.63 2.78
N ILE A 107 12.46 2.16 2.33
CA ILE A 107 12.53 3.13 1.24
C ILE A 107 13.32 2.51 0.08
N TYR A 108 12.70 2.42 -1.09
CA TYR A 108 13.36 2.06 -2.34
C TYR A 108 13.88 3.32 -3.01
N LEU A 109 15.21 3.48 -2.97
CA LEU A 109 15.90 4.66 -3.50
C LEU A 109 16.35 4.43 -4.95
N PRO A 110 16.37 5.47 -5.81
CA PRO A 110 16.84 5.36 -7.18
C PRO A 110 18.21 4.67 -7.33
N ALA A 111 18.33 3.75 -8.29
CA ALA A 111 19.62 3.18 -8.67
C ALA A 111 20.51 4.24 -9.36
N GLY A 112 21.83 4.03 -9.37
CA GLY A 112 22.78 4.97 -10.00
C GLY A 112 23.16 6.17 -9.14
N TRP A 113 22.77 6.16 -7.86
CA TRP A 113 23.09 7.20 -6.88
C TRP A 113 23.80 6.57 -5.68
N ALA A 114 24.69 7.35 -5.07
CA ALA A 114 25.30 7.03 -3.78
C ALA A 114 24.54 7.76 -2.67
N TYR A 115 24.25 7.03 -1.59
CA TYR A 115 23.51 7.54 -0.44
C TYR A 115 24.36 7.46 0.82
N ASP A 116 24.47 8.59 1.53
CA ASP A 116 25.22 8.69 2.78
C ASP A 116 24.55 9.66 3.77
N LYS A 117 25.17 9.85 4.95
CA LYS A 117 24.73 10.80 5.99
C LYS A 117 23.25 10.65 6.39
N PHE A 118 22.84 9.40 6.60
CA PHE A 118 21.52 9.09 7.13
C PHE A 118 21.31 9.73 8.50
N SER A 119 20.22 10.48 8.65
CA SER A 119 19.85 11.20 9.87
C SER A 119 18.33 11.39 9.94
N GLY A 120 17.82 12.03 10.99
CA GLY A 120 16.39 12.25 11.21
C GLY A 120 15.91 11.65 12.52
N THR A 121 14.64 11.27 12.58
CA THR A 121 14.01 10.73 13.80
C THR A 121 13.94 9.20 13.82
N MET A 122 14.41 8.54 12.76
CA MET A 122 14.47 7.08 12.68
C MET A 122 15.92 6.60 12.60
N THR A 123 16.16 5.41 13.13
CA THR A 123 17.48 4.77 13.12
C THR A 123 17.63 3.91 11.88
N LEU A 124 18.76 4.00 11.20
CA LEU A 124 19.10 3.13 10.08
C LEU A 124 19.27 1.68 10.58
N ALA A 125 18.50 0.76 10.02
CA ALA A 125 18.58 -0.67 10.35
C ALA A 125 19.40 -1.43 9.32
N SER A 126 19.14 -1.21 8.03
CA SER A 126 19.88 -1.88 6.95
C SER A 126 19.89 -1.03 5.68
N VAL A 127 20.96 -1.20 4.89
CA VAL A 127 21.07 -0.68 3.53
C VAL A 127 21.27 -1.88 2.63
N GLY A 128 20.35 -2.08 1.68
CA GLY A 128 20.48 -3.07 0.63
C GLY A 128 21.79 -2.85 -0.12
N VAL A 129 22.59 -3.90 -0.21
CA VAL A 129 23.96 -3.81 -0.73
C VAL A 129 23.94 -3.55 -2.24
N THR A 130 24.13 -2.30 -2.67
CA THR A 130 24.87 -2.02 -3.91
C THR A 130 26.32 -1.86 -3.50
N SER A 131 26.96 -2.99 -3.19
CA SER A 131 28.39 -3.02 -2.90
C SER A 131 29.12 -2.27 -4.01
N LYS A 132 30.03 -1.38 -3.63
CA LYS A 132 31.15 -0.93 -4.47
C LYS A 132 32.11 -2.11 -4.73
N SER A 133 31.58 -3.27 -5.10
CA SER A 133 32.32 -4.45 -5.52
C SER A 133 32.02 -4.67 -6.99
N LYS A 134 33.10 -4.79 -7.77
CA LYS A 134 33.06 -5.19 -9.16
C LYS A 134 32.36 -6.56 -9.25
N SER A 135 31.07 -6.58 -9.50
CA SER A 135 30.43 -7.67 -10.20
C SER A 135 29.31 -7.08 -11.04
N LYS A 136 29.48 -7.20 -12.35
CA LYS A 136 28.44 -6.97 -13.34
C LYS A 136 27.40 -8.07 -13.13
N THR A 137 26.44 -7.79 -12.27
CA THR A 137 25.15 -8.46 -12.31
C THR A 137 24.15 -7.38 -12.03
N GLU A 138 23.66 -6.79 -13.11
CA GLU A 138 22.42 -6.03 -13.12
C GLU A 138 21.44 -6.80 -12.24
N GLY A 139 20.94 -6.14 -11.19
CA GLY A 139 19.84 -6.67 -10.39
C GLY A 139 18.62 -6.74 -11.26
N LEU A 140 18.57 -7.76 -12.11
CA LEU A 140 17.40 -8.20 -12.83
C LEU A 140 16.42 -8.60 -11.75
N PHE A 141 15.46 -7.71 -11.48
CA PHE A 141 14.17 -8.10 -10.95
C PHE A 141 13.66 -9.22 -11.85
N SER A 142 13.80 -10.46 -11.38
CA SER A 142 13.32 -11.61 -12.13
C SER A 142 11.80 -11.57 -12.08
N GLU A 143 11.14 -11.62 -13.23
CA GLU A 143 9.69 -11.81 -13.32
C GLU A 143 9.22 -12.95 -12.40
N ALA A 144 10.06 -13.99 -12.22
CA ALA A 144 9.79 -15.09 -11.29
C ALA A 144 9.54 -14.63 -9.85
N GLN A 145 10.29 -13.66 -9.31
CA GLN A 145 10.07 -13.16 -7.94
C GLN A 145 8.74 -12.39 -7.83
N TYR A 146 8.38 -11.61 -8.86
CA TYR A 146 7.09 -10.94 -8.93
C TYR A 146 5.94 -11.95 -9.01
N TYR A 147 6.07 -13.00 -9.83
CA TYR A 147 5.07 -14.07 -9.91
C TYR A 147 4.94 -14.85 -8.61
N LEU A 148 6.05 -15.13 -7.90
CA LEU A 148 6.02 -15.78 -6.59
C LEU A 148 5.32 -14.93 -5.53
N GLU A 149 5.58 -13.62 -5.51
CA GLU A 149 4.91 -12.70 -4.59
C GLU A 149 3.41 -12.55 -4.93
N GLN A 150 3.07 -12.37 -6.21
CA GLN A 150 1.67 -12.38 -6.68
C GLN A 150 0.95 -13.68 -6.30
N TYR A 151 1.63 -14.83 -6.42
CA TYR A 151 1.08 -16.12 -6.02
C TYR A 151 0.79 -16.17 -4.52
N SER A 152 1.70 -15.66 -3.69
CA SER A 152 1.51 -15.58 -2.24
C SER A 152 0.36 -14.64 -1.83
N ILE A 153 0.20 -13.52 -2.52
CA ILE A 153 -0.91 -12.58 -2.30
C ILE A 153 -2.24 -13.26 -2.69
N LYS A 154 -2.26 -13.97 -3.82
CA LYS A 154 -3.45 -14.69 -4.29
C LYS A 154 -3.83 -15.83 -3.35
N SER A 155 -2.87 -16.64 -2.89
CA SER A 155 -3.13 -17.76 -1.98
C SER A 155 -3.54 -17.30 -0.58
N ALA A 156 -2.94 -16.22 -0.07
CA ALA A 156 -3.34 -15.59 1.18
C ALA A 156 -4.77 -15.05 1.09
N PHE A 157 -5.13 -14.42 -0.03
CA PHE A 157 -6.50 -13.97 -0.28
C PHE A 157 -7.48 -15.15 -0.34
N GLU A 158 -7.17 -16.22 -1.08
CA GLU A 158 -8.02 -17.42 -1.13
C GLU A 158 -8.20 -18.07 0.25
N THR A 159 -7.14 -18.11 1.06
CA THR A 159 -7.18 -18.63 2.42
C THR A 159 -8.08 -17.77 3.32
N LYS A 160 -7.92 -16.45 3.25
CA LYS A 160 -8.75 -15.50 4.00
C LYS A 160 -10.22 -15.59 3.57
N MET A 161 -10.48 -15.66 2.27
CA MET A 161 -11.83 -15.79 1.72
C MET A 161 -12.52 -17.06 2.24
N LYS A 162 -11.84 -18.21 2.22
CA LYS A 162 -12.38 -19.47 2.76
C LYS A 162 -12.68 -19.36 4.26
N LYS A 163 -11.81 -18.70 5.00
CA LYS A 163 -12.03 -18.43 6.43
C LYS A 163 -13.27 -17.55 6.63
N ASP A 164 -13.38 -16.43 5.92
CA ASP A 164 -14.50 -15.49 6.06
C ASP A 164 -15.83 -16.14 5.64
N ILE A 165 -15.85 -16.95 4.57
CA ILE A 165 -16.99 -17.80 4.17
C ILE A 165 -17.38 -18.76 5.30
N SER A 166 -16.40 -19.42 5.94
CA SER A 166 -16.66 -20.34 7.05
C SER A 166 -17.22 -19.63 8.29
N ILE A 167 -16.77 -18.40 8.57
CA ILE A 167 -17.28 -17.57 9.66
C ILE A 167 -18.72 -17.17 9.37
N ALA A 168 -19.02 -16.67 8.16
CA ALA A 168 -20.38 -16.31 7.77
C ALA A 168 -21.35 -17.49 7.91
N ARG A 169 -20.92 -18.69 7.49
CA ARG A 169 -21.71 -19.92 7.65
C ARG A 169 -21.96 -20.28 9.12
N LYS A 170 -20.93 -20.25 9.96
CA LYS A 170 -21.08 -20.53 11.41
C LYS A 170 -21.99 -19.51 12.08
N SER A 171 -21.91 -18.23 11.71
CA SER A 171 -22.79 -17.19 12.21
C SER A 171 -24.25 -17.41 11.78
N LEU A 172 -24.49 -17.87 10.55
CA LEU A 172 -25.84 -18.28 10.10
C LEU A 172 -26.37 -19.45 10.92
N GLU A 173 -25.56 -20.50 11.11
CA GLU A 173 -25.94 -21.69 11.89
C GLU A 173 -26.19 -21.34 13.37
N ALA A 174 -25.49 -20.34 13.91
CA ALA A 174 -25.66 -19.85 15.28
C ALA A 174 -26.81 -18.82 15.43
N GLY A 175 -27.50 -18.44 14.36
CA GLY A 175 -28.56 -17.42 14.38
C GLY A 175 -28.05 -15.97 14.52
N ASP A 176 -26.75 -15.73 14.41
CA ASP A 176 -26.13 -14.39 14.43
C ASP A 176 -26.15 -13.79 13.02
N PHE A 177 -27.35 -13.41 12.59
CA PHE A 177 -27.60 -12.92 11.23
C PHE A 177 -26.84 -11.64 10.90
N LYS A 178 -26.63 -10.77 11.90
CA LYS A 178 -25.89 -9.51 11.70
C LYS A 178 -24.44 -9.79 11.32
N ASN A 179 -23.72 -10.60 12.09
CA ASN A 179 -22.33 -10.94 11.80
C ASN A 179 -22.20 -11.76 10.50
N ALA A 180 -23.19 -12.61 10.19
CA ALA A 180 -23.23 -13.34 8.93
C ALA A 180 -23.31 -12.41 7.71
N VAL A 181 -24.23 -11.43 7.73
CA VAL A 181 -24.41 -10.45 6.65
C VAL A 181 -23.19 -9.54 6.52
N ASP A 182 -22.63 -9.06 7.63
CA ASP A 182 -21.46 -8.20 7.64
C ASP A 182 -20.21 -8.91 7.08
N THR A 183 -20.04 -10.19 7.40
CA THR A 183 -18.92 -11.00 6.89
C THR A 183 -19.13 -11.35 5.42
N PHE A 184 -20.37 -11.68 5.02
CA PHE A 184 -20.69 -12.04 3.64
C PHE A 184 -20.53 -10.86 2.67
N SER A 185 -21.04 -9.68 3.03
CA SER A 185 -20.90 -8.46 2.21
C SER A 185 -19.43 -8.07 1.98
N GLN A 186 -18.58 -8.26 3.00
CA GLN A 186 -17.14 -8.07 2.89
C GLN A 186 -16.53 -8.97 1.82
N VAL A 187 -16.84 -10.27 1.85
CA VAL A 187 -16.31 -11.21 0.85
C VAL A 187 -16.87 -10.91 -0.54
N GLN A 188 -18.16 -10.62 -0.65
CA GLN A 188 -18.82 -10.33 -1.92
C GLN A 188 -18.20 -9.13 -2.64
N SER A 189 -17.84 -8.07 -1.92
CA SER A 189 -17.18 -6.88 -2.49
C SER A 189 -15.78 -7.17 -3.06
N GLN A 190 -15.12 -8.25 -2.60
CA GLN A 190 -13.75 -8.61 -2.96
C GLN A 190 -13.65 -9.77 -3.97
N ALA A 191 -14.73 -10.53 -4.17
CA ALA A 191 -14.73 -11.83 -4.87
C ALA A 191 -14.86 -11.78 -6.41
N ILE A 192 -14.63 -10.63 -7.06
CA ILE A 192 -14.94 -10.39 -8.50
C ILE A 192 -14.26 -11.38 -9.48
N LYS A 193 -13.27 -12.20 -9.05
CA LYS A 193 -12.57 -13.18 -9.91
C LYS A 193 -12.21 -14.53 -9.23
N ALA A 194 -12.91 -14.94 -8.17
CA ALA A 194 -12.55 -16.15 -7.43
C ALA A 194 -13.22 -17.44 -7.95
N LYS A 195 -12.52 -18.58 -7.86
CA LYS A 195 -13.00 -19.92 -8.26
C LYS A 195 -14.15 -20.45 -7.37
N ASP A 196 -14.28 -19.93 -6.15
CA ASP A 196 -15.29 -20.37 -5.16
C ASP A 196 -16.64 -19.62 -5.27
N GLN A 197 -17.04 -19.22 -6.48
CA GLN A 197 -18.33 -18.56 -6.72
C GLN A 197 -19.53 -19.39 -6.25
N GLU A 198 -19.46 -20.71 -6.27
CA GLU A 198 -20.57 -21.58 -5.85
C GLU A 198 -20.88 -21.46 -4.36
N GLN A 199 -19.86 -21.46 -3.49
CA GLN A 199 -20.07 -21.32 -2.04
C GLN A 199 -20.64 -19.94 -1.69
N LEU A 200 -20.18 -18.90 -2.39
CA LEU A 200 -20.71 -17.55 -2.26
C LEU A 200 -22.17 -17.44 -2.72
N LYS A 201 -22.54 -18.13 -3.80
CA LYS A 201 -23.94 -18.20 -4.26
C LYS A 201 -24.84 -18.88 -3.24
N ILE A 202 -24.38 -19.98 -2.62
CA ILE A 202 -25.16 -20.73 -1.61
C ILE A 202 -25.42 -19.86 -0.39
N ILE A 203 -24.37 -19.28 0.21
CA ILE A 203 -24.51 -18.43 1.41
C ILE A 203 -25.35 -17.18 1.09
N GLY A 204 -25.11 -16.55 -0.06
CA GLY A 204 -25.91 -15.40 -0.49
C GLY A 204 -27.39 -15.75 -0.67
N SER A 205 -27.70 -16.93 -1.18
CA SER A 205 -29.09 -17.41 -1.28
C SER A 205 -29.72 -17.65 0.09
N GLN A 206 -28.98 -18.20 1.06
CA GLN A 206 -29.48 -18.41 2.42
C GLN A 206 -29.77 -17.09 3.11
N ILE A 207 -28.87 -16.11 3.00
CA ILE A 207 -29.06 -14.77 3.57
C ILE A 207 -30.30 -14.09 2.97
N ARG A 208 -30.49 -14.14 1.64
CA ARG A 208 -31.67 -13.56 0.98
C ARG A 208 -32.98 -14.20 1.45
N LYS A 209 -33.01 -15.53 1.60
CA LYS A 209 -34.19 -16.24 2.13
C LYS A 209 -34.55 -15.80 3.55
N ILE A 210 -33.54 -15.63 4.41
CA ILE A 210 -33.75 -15.18 5.79
C ILE A 210 -34.18 -13.71 5.83
N GLN A 211 -33.60 -12.86 4.99
CA GLN A 211 -33.97 -11.44 4.92
C GLN A 211 -35.40 -11.25 4.41
N SER A 212 -35.80 -12.00 3.38
CA SER A 212 -37.16 -11.97 2.84
C SER A 212 -38.18 -12.54 3.83
N SER A 213 -37.87 -13.64 4.53
CA SER A 213 -38.76 -14.18 5.57
C SER A 213 -38.94 -13.21 6.74
N ASN A 214 -37.87 -12.53 7.17
CA ASN A 214 -37.96 -11.53 8.24
C ASN A 214 -38.76 -10.30 7.82
N LEU A 215 -38.68 -9.90 6.55
CA LEU A 215 -39.45 -8.78 6.00
C LEU A 215 -40.95 -9.11 5.92
N LEU A 216 -41.30 -10.35 5.54
CA LEU A 216 -42.68 -10.84 5.57
C LEU A 216 -43.23 -10.89 7.00
N ALA A 217 -42.49 -11.48 7.93
CA ALA A 217 -42.87 -11.52 9.34
C ALA A 217 -43.09 -10.11 9.94
N ALA A 218 -42.23 -9.14 9.58
CA ALA A 218 -42.39 -7.76 10.02
C ALA A 218 -43.63 -7.07 9.40
N GLN A 219 -44.00 -7.41 8.16
CA GLN A 219 -45.21 -6.90 7.53
C GLN A 219 -46.48 -7.50 8.17
N GLU A 220 -46.47 -8.79 8.48
CA GLU A 220 -47.55 -9.47 9.20
C GLU A 220 -47.73 -8.93 10.62
N GLU A 221 -46.63 -8.66 11.33
CA GLU A 221 -46.66 -8.02 12.66
C GLU A 221 -47.22 -6.59 12.58
N PHE A 222 -46.87 -5.84 11.53
CA PHE A 222 -47.39 -4.49 11.30
C PHE A 222 -48.88 -4.50 10.94
N ALA A 223 -49.31 -5.44 10.09
CA ALA A 223 -50.71 -5.61 9.71
C ALA A 223 -51.56 -6.05 10.92
N SER A 224 -51.10 -7.03 11.70
CA SER A 224 -51.80 -7.51 12.91
C SER A 224 -51.88 -6.47 14.03
N LYS A 225 -50.88 -5.59 14.18
CA LYS A 225 -50.95 -4.45 15.11
C LYS A 225 -51.80 -3.28 14.61
N GLY A 226 -51.98 -3.16 13.29
CA GLY A 226 -52.71 -2.07 12.64
C GLY A 226 -54.19 -2.35 12.38
N SER A 227 -54.60 -3.62 12.28
CA SER A 227 -55.98 -3.99 11.97
C SER A 227 -56.64 -4.86 13.05
N ASN A 228 -57.71 -4.34 13.65
CA ASN A 228 -58.74 -5.14 14.33
C ASN A 228 -59.60 -5.93 13.33
N LEU A 229 -59.00 -6.61 12.36
CA LEU A 229 -59.72 -7.49 11.43
C LEU A 229 -59.09 -8.87 11.42
N SER A 230 -59.83 -9.80 12.00
CA SER A 230 -59.64 -11.24 11.93
C SER A 230 -59.55 -11.69 10.47
N VAL A 231 -58.43 -12.30 10.09
CA VAL A 231 -58.33 -13.07 8.85
C VAL A 231 -58.11 -14.53 9.24
N SER A 232 -59.03 -15.35 8.76
CA SER A 232 -59.15 -16.78 9.01
C SER A 232 -57.92 -17.56 8.54
N GLU A 233 -57.46 -18.47 9.39
CA GLU A 233 -56.55 -19.56 9.06
C GLU A 233 -57.23 -20.51 8.08
N GLU A 234 -56.79 -20.57 6.81
CA GLU A 234 -56.92 -21.74 5.92
C GLU A 234 -56.37 -21.41 4.51
N ALA A 235 -55.08 -21.68 4.28
CA ALA A 235 -54.50 -22.11 2.98
C ALA A 235 -52.96 -22.12 3.05
N GLU A 236 -52.38 -23.05 3.83
CA GLU A 236 -50.94 -23.28 3.80
C GLU A 236 -50.55 -24.00 2.50
N SER A 237 -49.57 -23.43 1.79
CA SER A 237 -48.44 -24.09 1.08
C SER A 237 -48.03 -23.43 -0.24
N PRO A 238 -48.92 -22.96 -1.15
CA PRO A 238 -48.50 -22.30 -2.40
C PRO A 238 -48.44 -20.76 -2.30
N PHE A 239 -49.19 -20.16 -1.38
CA PHE A 239 -49.29 -18.70 -1.25
C PHE A 239 -48.05 -18.11 -0.56
N LEU A 240 -47.63 -18.71 0.56
CA LEU A 240 -46.39 -18.36 1.27
C LEU A 240 -45.14 -18.44 0.38
N GLN A 241 -45.05 -19.43 -0.52
CA GLN A 241 -43.93 -19.54 -1.45
C GLN A 241 -43.95 -18.47 -2.54
N ARG A 242 -45.13 -18.07 -3.00
CA ARG A 242 -45.30 -16.98 -3.96
C ARG A 242 -44.95 -15.63 -3.30
N ASP A 243 -45.35 -15.43 -2.05
CA ASP A 243 -45.03 -14.23 -1.28
C ASP A 243 -43.55 -14.15 -0.91
N LEU A 244 -42.90 -15.28 -0.61
CA LEU A 244 -41.45 -15.35 -0.41
C LEU A 244 -40.69 -14.95 -1.69
N GLN A 245 -41.09 -15.46 -2.85
CA GLN A 245 -40.46 -15.08 -4.13
C GLN A 245 -40.64 -13.60 -4.46
N VAL A 246 -41.82 -13.04 -4.17
CA VAL A 246 -42.08 -11.60 -4.37
C VAL A 246 -41.24 -10.76 -3.41
N ALA A 247 -41.14 -11.16 -2.14
CA ALA A 247 -40.29 -10.50 -1.15
C ALA A 247 -38.80 -10.56 -1.53
N GLU A 248 -38.33 -11.69 -2.06
CA GLU A 248 -36.97 -11.82 -2.61
C GLU A 248 -36.75 -10.84 -3.78
N GLN A 249 -37.70 -10.74 -4.72
CA GLN A 249 -37.60 -9.79 -5.84
C GLN A 249 -37.61 -8.32 -5.40
N GLN A 250 -38.38 -7.99 -4.35
CA GLN A 250 -38.41 -6.65 -3.77
C GLN A 250 -37.08 -6.34 -3.07
N LEU A 251 -36.52 -7.30 -2.34
CA LEU A 251 -35.20 -7.18 -1.72
C LEU A 251 -34.11 -7.01 -2.78
N ASP A 252 -34.16 -7.74 -3.89
CA ASP A 252 -33.23 -7.58 -5.00
C ASP A 252 -33.30 -6.17 -5.62
N LYS A 253 -34.50 -5.61 -5.79
CA LYS A 253 -34.67 -4.22 -6.27
C LYS A 253 -34.13 -3.20 -5.26
N LEU A 254 -34.32 -3.43 -3.96
CA LEU A 254 -33.76 -2.57 -2.91
C LEU A 254 -32.24 -2.66 -2.87
N GLN A 255 -31.67 -3.86 -2.98
CA GLN A 255 -30.22 -4.05 -3.06
C GLN A 255 -29.65 -3.42 -4.32
N GLN A 256 -30.29 -3.56 -5.48
CA GLN A 256 -29.87 -2.87 -6.71
C GLN A 256 -29.95 -1.35 -6.56
N ALA A 257 -31.02 -0.82 -5.98
CA ALA A 257 -31.16 0.62 -5.71
C ALA A 257 -30.11 1.13 -4.71
N GLN A 258 -29.77 0.32 -3.70
CA GLN A 258 -28.69 0.62 -2.74
C GLN A 258 -27.31 0.49 -3.39
N GLN A 259 -27.07 -0.46 -4.29
CA GLN A 259 -25.83 -0.58 -5.06
C GLN A 259 -25.65 0.55 -6.07
N ILE A 260 -26.74 1.12 -6.59
CA ILE A 260 -26.71 2.31 -7.46
C ILE A 260 -26.46 3.59 -6.62
N SER A 261 -26.86 3.59 -5.35
CA SER A 261 -26.69 4.73 -4.42
C SER A 261 -25.37 4.68 -3.63
N GLU A 262 -24.85 3.48 -3.36
CA GLU A 262 -23.50 3.27 -2.86
C GLU A 262 -22.55 3.38 -4.05
N VAL A 263 -21.93 4.55 -4.19
CA VAL A 263 -20.67 4.68 -4.94
C VAL A 263 -19.67 3.76 -4.23
N SER A 264 -19.67 2.48 -4.58
CA SER A 264 -18.76 1.48 -4.04
C SER A 264 -17.37 1.84 -4.52
N ILE A 265 -16.63 2.57 -3.67
CA ILE A 265 -15.25 2.95 -3.90
C ILE A 265 -14.47 1.63 -3.94
N ARG A 266 -14.22 1.11 -5.15
CA ARG A 266 -13.42 -0.10 -5.31
C ARG A 266 -12.01 0.19 -4.76
N PRO A 267 -11.48 -0.62 -3.84
CA PRO A 267 -10.14 -0.39 -3.31
C PRO A 267 -9.13 -0.53 -4.45
N LEU A 268 -8.47 0.57 -4.80
CA LEU A 268 -7.36 0.55 -5.73
C LEU A 268 -6.17 -0.14 -5.02
N LYS A 269 -5.95 -1.42 -5.33
CA LYS A 269 -4.74 -2.14 -4.90
C LYS A 269 -3.58 -1.70 -5.79
N VAL A 270 -2.77 -0.78 -5.29
CA VAL A 270 -1.57 -0.31 -5.97
C VAL A 270 -0.38 -1.11 -5.46
N THR A 271 0.33 -1.79 -6.35
CA THR A 271 1.62 -2.41 -6.00
C THR A 271 2.71 -1.35 -6.04
N ILE A 272 3.45 -1.18 -4.95
CA ILE A 272 4.62 -0.29 -4.96
C ILE A 272 5.71 -0.88 -5.86
N PRO A 273 6.29 -0.10 -6.78
CA PRO A 273 7.45 -0.54 -7.54
C PRO A 273 8.62 -0.68 -6.57
N LYS A 274 9.04 -1.93 -6.30
CA LYS A 274 10.18 -2.23 -5.44
C LYS A 274 11.54 -1.99 -6.13
N ALA A 275 11.58 -1.15 -7.16
CA ALA A 275 12.78 -0.92 -7.95
C ALA A 275 13.74 0.03 -7.22
N GLY A 276 15.02 -0.34 -7.14
CA GLY A 276 16.07 0.50 -6.54
C GLY A 276 16.78 -0.14 -5.35
N VAL A 277 17.45 0.68 -4.55
CA VAL A 277 18.20 0.26 -3.35
C VAL A 277 17.28 0.31 -2.14
N PRO A 278 16.94 -0.83 -1.51
CA PRO A 278 16.10 -0.83 -0.32
C PRO A 278 16.90 -0.35 0.88
N VAL A 279 16.39 0.64 1.60
CA VAL A 279 16.96 1.14 2.85
C VAL A 279 15.91 1.05 3.94
N GLN A 280 16.23 0.40 5.05
CA GLN A 280 15.30 0.19 6.15
C GLN A 280 15.66 1.06 7.34
N PHE A 281 14.64 1.71 7.88
CA PHE A 281 14.71 2.50 9.09
C PHE A 281 13.73 1.95 10.12
N VAL A 282 14.13 1.99 11.38
CA VAL A 282 13.31 1.52 12.50
C VAL A 282 13.21 2.57 13.59
N ARG A 283 12.10 2.53 14.32
CA ARG A 283 11.91 3.28 15.55
C ARG A 283 11.03 2.46 16.49
N SER A 284 11.59 2.08 17.65
CA SER A 284 10.90 1.23 18.63
C SER A 284 9.66 1.91 19.23
N MET A 285 9.72 3.20 19.53
CA MET A 285 8.61 3.92 20.14
C MET A 285 8.56 5.39 19.73
N GLN A 286 7.35 5.88 19.46
CA GLN A 286 7.04 7.31 19.32
C GLN A 286 5.84 7.66 20.21
N PRO A 287 6.06 8.20 21.42
CA PRO A 287 4.97 8.61 22.30
C PRO A 287 4.33 9.92 21.86
N GLU A 288 5.05 10.76 21.12
CA GLU A 288 4.58 12.08 20.72
C GLU A 288 3.61 11.97 19.53
N VAL A 289 2.36 12.30 19.84
CA VAL A 289 1.26 12.38 18.89
C VAL A 289 1.43 13.57 17.95
N LYS A 290 0.91 13.47 16.72
CA LYS A 290 0.93 14.52 15.67
C LYS A 290 2.32 14.94 15.20
N LYS A 291 3.37 14.18 15.50
CA LYS A 291 4.71 14.39 14.94
C LYS A 291 5.03 13.37 13.85
N PRO A 292 5.48 13.80 12.67
CA PRO A 292 5.89 12.89 11.61
C PRO A 292 7.24 12.25 11.94
N LEU A 293 7.49 11.10 11.32
CA LEU A 293 8.81 10.50 11.23
C LEU A 293 9.57 11.17 10.08
N ILE A 294 10.86 11.45 10.31
CA ILE A 294 11.71 12.12 9.34
C ILE A 294 12.91 11.24 9.06
N VAL A 295 13.21 11.05 7.77
CA VAL A 295 14.43 10.42 7.26
C VAL A 295 15.14 11.42 6.36
N LYS A 296 16.41 11.69 6.64
CA LYS A 296 17.27 12.58 5.86
C LYS A 296 18.49 11.81 5.39
N PHE A 297 18.92 12.06 4.16
CA PHE A 297 20.14 11.49 3.61
C PHE A 297 20.72 12.40 2.54
N LEU A 298 22.02 12.27 2.28
CA LEU A 298 22.67 12.90 1.15
C LEU A 298 22.60 11.95 -0.05
N ALA A 299 22.08 12.45 -1.17
CA ALA A 299 22.11 11.77 -2.45
C ALA A 299 23.20 12.41 -3.31
N THR A 300 24.09 11.59 -3.88
CA THR A 300 25.11 12.02 -4.86
C THR A 300 25.00 11.16 -6.10
N GLU A 301 24.81 11.76 -7.27
CA GLU A 301 24.71 11.07 -8.54
C GLU A 301 26.02 10.35 -8.80
N ASN A 302 25.95 9.07 -9.19
CA ASN A 302 27.14 8.30 -9.52
C ASN A 302 27.57 8.61 -10.97
N THR A 303 27.64 9.90 -11.35
CA THR A 303 28.30 10.27 -12.60
C THR A 303 29.75 9.86 -12.46
N SER A 304 30.18 8.92 -13.29
CA SER A 304 31.58 8.56 -13.40
C SER A 304 32.22 9.29 -14.58
N PRO A 305 32.64 10.57 -14.51
CA PRO A 305 33.50 11.12 -15.54
C PRO A 305 34.95 10.91 -15.13
N ARG A 306 35.36 9.65 -14.89
CA ARG A 306 36.79 9.30 -14.85
C ARG A 306 37.46 9.49 -16.21
N TRP A 307 36.70 9.70 -17.28
CA TRP A 307 37.25 9.96 -18.60
C TRP A 307 38.04 11.28 -18.66
N GLY A 308 37.56 12.37 -18.05
CA GLY A 308 38.30 13.64 -18.02
C GLY A 308 39.64 13.52 -17.28
N GLN A 309 39.67 12.84 -16.13
CA GLN A 309 40.92 12.52 -15.43
C GLN A 309 41.83 11.58 -16.24
N ARG A 310 41.28 10.62 -16.98
CA ARG A 310 42.07 9.75 -17.86
C ARG A 310 42.69 10.52 -19.02
N ILE A 311 41.95 11.46 -19.64
CA ILE A 311 42.49 12.35 -20.66
C ILE A 311 43.61 13.20 -20.05
N LEU A 312 43.41 13.75 -18.85
CA LEU A 312 44.43 14.60 -18.21
C LEU A 312 45.71 13.83 -17.89
N ILE A 313 45.59 12.58 -17.43
CA ILE A 313 46.75 11.69 -17.22
C ILE A 313 47.44 11.36 -18.56
N VAL A 314 46.69 11.06 -19.62
CA VAL A 314 47.25 10.78 -20.95
C VAL A 314 47.97 12.01 -21.50
N VAL A 315 47.37 13.20 -21.43
CA VAL A 315 47.99 14.46 -21.87
C VAL A 315 49.23 14.76 -21.05
N ALA A 316 49.19 14.63 -19.72
CA ALA A 316 50.35 14.84 -18.86
C ALA A 316 51.49 13.86 -19.21
N SER A 317 51.17 12.59 -19.44
CA SER A 317 52.17 11.59 -19.86
C SER A 317 52.79 11.91 -21.22
N PHE A 318 52.00 12.42 -22.17
CA PHE A 318 52.48 12.82 -23.49
C PHE A 318 53.40 14.04 -23.39
N VAL A 319 53.06 15.04 -22.57
CA VAL A 319 53.89 16.22 -22.34
C VAL A 319 55.23 15.83 -21.71
N ILE A 320 55.24 14.93 -20.73
CA ILE A 320 56.48 14.43 -20.10
C ILE A 320 57.36 13.73 -21.15
N LEU A 321 56.79 12.84 -21.95
CA LEU A 321 57.51 12.14 -23.03
C LEU A 321 58.09 13.13 -24.06
N PHE A 322 57.33 14.15 -24.43
CA PHE A 322 57.76 15.19 -25.36
C PHE A 322 58.93 16.02 -24.81
N ILE A 323 58.91 16.38 -23.52
CA ILE A 323 60.01 17.08 -22.86
C ILE A 323 61.28 16.20 -22.83
N VAL A 324 61.14 14.91 -22.52
CA VAL A 324 62.29 13.99 -22.51
C VAL A 324 62.88 13.82 -23.92
N ALA A 325 62.04 13.66 -24.94
CA ALA A 325 62.50 13.52 -26.32
C ALA A 325 63.24 14.77 -26.82
N THR A 326 62.72 15.97 -26.51
CA THR A 326 63.36 17.23 -26.90
C THR A 326 64.70 17.47 -26.21
N VAL A 327 64.83 17.08 -24.94
CA VAL A 327 66.12 17.15 -24.20
C VAL A 327 67.14 16.16 -24.78
N LEU A 328 66.73 14.93 -25.12
CA LEU A 328 67.62 13.93 -25.71
C LEU A 328 68.11 14.33 -27.11
N LEU A 329 67.22 14.86 -27.95
CA LEU A 329 67.58 15.35 -29.29
C LEU A 329 68.59 16.51 -29.20
N ARG A 330 68.37 17.46 -28.29
CA ARG A 330 69.29 18.59 -28.07
C ARG A 330 70.66 18.16 -27.52
N SER A 331 70.68 17.11 -26.69
CA SER A 331 71.92 16.50 -26.19
C SER A 331 72.73 15.82 -27.29
N SER A 332 72.07 15.14 -28.24
CA SER A 332 72.75 14.48 -29.37
C SER A 332 73.40 15.44 -30.39
N GLU A 333 72.85 16.64 -30.57
CA GLU A 333 73.43 17.67 -31.44
C GLU A 333 74.72 18.27 -30.85
N HIS A 334 74.84 18.32 -29.52
CA HIS A 334 76.05 18.82 -28.87
C HIS A 334 77.24 17.86 -28.96
N LYS A 335 76.97 16.55 -29.09
CA LYS A 335 78.01 15.52 -29.17
C LYS A 335 78.60 15.38 -30.58
N THR A 336 77.84 15.69 -31.62
CA THR A 336 78.31 15.63 -33.01
C THR A 336 79.15 16.83 -33.45
N LYS A 337 79.14 17.92 -32.66
CA LYS A 337 79.96 19.11 -32.91
C LYS A 337 81.36 19.04 -32.27
N SER A 338 81.58 18.11 -31.34
CA SER A 338 82.88 17.92 -30.66
C SER A 338 83.85 16.99 -31.40
N ASP A 339 83.37 16.27 -32.42
CA ASP A 339 84.20 15.34 -33.25
C ASP A 339 84.58 15.95 -34.62
N ARG A 340 84.41 17.28 -34.80
CA ARG A 340 84.71 17.99 -36.06
C ARG A 340 85.61 19.24 -35.89
N GLU A 341 86.32 19.38 -34.77
CA GLU A 341 87.42 20.34 -34.63
C GLU A 341 88.78 19.63 -34.60
#